data_AF-A0A084SK17-F1
#
_entry.id   AF-A0A084SK17-F1
#
_cell.length_a   1.000
_cell.length_b   1.000
_cell.length_c   1.000
_cell.angle_alpha   90.00
_cell.angle_beta   90.00
_cell.angle_gamma   90.00
#
_symmetry.space_group_name_H-M   'P 1'
#
loop_
_entity.id
_entity.type
_entity.pdbx_description
1 polymer ?
#
loop_
_entity_poly.entity_id
_entity_poly.type
_entity_poly.pdbx_seq_one_letter_code
_entity_poly.pdbx_strand_id
1 'polypeptide(L)'
;MGLRQTETLQGNLGFLAAKRLEALAERPDAKLALEAAAFIRQVGCSELLANMDSRVFFQALHQSAAIYLDLLERRSDCSERDTYYLARSKAAPFFDAVAAQANDLVERMLPLLPGEWMRRMEPEEHFHYHMALSCLASGTGDLEGVMQAFERSLDGGESERFNAARALVTGEAEAFNAALKAIIEQRCKAIEAERKSGLFDPYFHRTEAHIFVEGIALVRLARRRGLQTLRAYRTLPEPALEDPVA
;
A
#
# COMPACT_ATOMS: atom_id res chain seq x y z
N MET A 1 14.80 9.29 17.11
CA MET A 1 14.76 8.00 17.83
C MET A 1 16.21 7.60 18.10
N GLY A 2 16.56 7.08 19.27
CA GLY A 2 17.95 6.66 19.51
C GLY A 2 18.26 5.34 18.81
N LEU A 3 19.50 5.13 18.34
CA LEU A 3 19.93 3.91 17.62
C LEU A 3 19.47 2.60 18.28
N ARG A 4 19.66 2.45 19.60
CA ARG A 4 19.22 1.27 20.36
C ARG A 4 17.71 1.03 20.34
N GLN A 5 16.91 2.10 20.29
CA GLN A 5 15.45 1.99 20.21
C GLN A 5 15.01 1.50 18.83
N THR A 6 15.72 1.87 17.77
CA THR A 6 15.49 1.38 16.41
C THR A 6 15.85 -0.09 16.28
N GLU A 7 17.02 -0.52 16.76
CA GLU A 7 17.44 -1.93 16.74
C GLU A 7 16.44 -2.82 17.48
N THR A 8 15.97 -2.38 18.65
CA THR A 8 14.94 -3.10 19.43
C THR A 8 13.61 -3.18 18.66
N LEU A 9 13.21 -2.08 18.01
CA LEU A 9 11.99 -2.03 17.20
C LEU A 9 12.06 -3.02 16.02
N GLN A 10 13.17 -3.03 15.30
CA GLN A 10 13.43 -3.93 14.17
C GLN A 10 13.46 -5.39 14.61
N GLY A 11 14.16 -5.70 15.71
CA GLY A 11 14.20 -7.05 16.27
C GLY A 11 12.80 -7.56 16.65
N ASN A 12 11.97 -6.72 17.27
CA ASN A 12 10.60 -7.07 17.62
C ASN A 12 9.73 -7.31 16.37
N LEU A 13 9.80 -6.42 15.39
CA LEU A 13 9.05 -6.55 14.13
C LEU A 13 9.46 -7.80 13.35
N GLY A 14 10.77 -8.05 13.23
CA GLY A 14 11.29 -9.25 12.56
C GLY A 14 10.86 -10.53 13.26
N PHE A 15 10.89 -10.56 14.60
CA PHE A 15 10.38 -11.69 15.38
C PHE A 15 8.88 -11.92 15.17
N LEU A 16 8.06 -10.86 15.21
CA LEU A 16 6.62 -10.95 14.97
C LEU A 16 6.31 -11.46 13.56
N ALA A 17 6.99 -10.93 12.54
CA ALA A 17 6.86 -11.39 11.16
C ALA A 17 7.21 -12.89 11.02
N ALA A 18 8.35 -13.32 11.57
CA ALA A 18 8.77 -14.72 11.54
C ALA A 18 7.73 -15.63 12.21
N LYS A 19 7.19 -15.23 13.37
CA LYS A 19 6.14 -15.99 14.06
C LYS A 19 4.86 -16.15 13.23
N ARG A 20 4.48 -15.13 12.44
CA ARG A 20 3.33 -15.22 11.54
C ARG A 20 3.62 -16.13 10.35
N LEU A 21 4.82 -16.03 9.77
CA LEU A 21 5.24 -16.89 8.66
C LEU A 21 5.33 -18.37 9.06
N GLU A 22 5.81 -18.66 10.28
CA GLU A 22 5.81 -20.02 10.84
C GLU A 22 4.37 -20.60 10.87
N ALA A 23 3.39 -19.82 11.34
CA ALA A 23 1.99 -20.26 11.37
C ALA A 23 1.39 -20.44 9.96
N LEU A 24 1.74 -19.56 9.01
CA LEU A 24 1.28 -19.62 7.62
C LEU A 24 1.81 -20.83 6.84
N ALA A 25 2.95 -21.39 7.28
CA ALA A 25 3.50 -22.61 6.72
C ALA A 25 2.60 -23.83 6.99
N GLU A 26 1.88 -23.84 8.12
CA GLU A 26 0.95 -24.92 8.46
C GLU A 26 -0.39 -24.79 7.72
N ARG A 27 -0.93 -23.57 7.66
CA ARG A 27 -2.23 -23.29 7.03
C ARG A 27 -2.31 -21.82 6.58
N PRO A 28 -2.88 -21.51 5.40
CA PRO A 28 -3.07 -20.13 5.00
C PRO A 28 -4.14 -19.45 5.88
N ASP A 29 -3.83 -18.25 6.35
CA ASP A 29 -4.70 -17.39 7.15
C ASP A 29 -4.52 -15.95 6.65
N ALA A 30 -5.58 -15.36 6.13
CA ALA A 30 -5.49 -14.05 5.48
C ALA A 30 -5.10 -12.94 6.45
N LYS A 31 -5.55 -13.03 7.71
CA LYS A 31 -5.20 -12.04 8.72
C LYS A 31 -3.71 -12.12 9.05
N LEU A 32 -3.20 -13.31 9.33
CA LEU A 32 -1.79 -13.50 9.68
C LEU A 32 -0.86 -13.14 8.53
N ALA A 33 -1.26 -13.41 7.28
CA ALA A 33 -0.52 -13.01 6.08
C ALA A 33 -0.44 -11.48 5.94
N LEU A 34 -1.55 -10.76 6.13
CA LEU A 34 -1.55 -9.30 6.11
C LEU A 34 -0.75 -8.70 7.29
N GLU A 35 -0.81 -9.30 8.48
CA GLU A 35 0.03 -8.90 9.62
C GLU A 35 1.52 -9.11 9.33
N ALA A 36 1.90 -10.27 8.78
CA ALA A 36 3.29 -10.57 8.41
C ALA A 36 3.82 -9.56 7.37
N ALA A 37 3.03 -9.31 6.32
CA ALA A 37 3.34 -8.34 5.28
C ALA A 37 3.53 -6.93 5.88
N ALA A 38 2.61 -6.50 6.75
CA ALA A 38 2.72 -5.21 7.45
C ALA A 38 3.99 -5.13 8.31
N PHE A 39 4.32 -6.15 9.10
CA PHE A 39 5.54 -6.12 9.93
C PHE A 39 6.82 -6.06 9.09
N ILE A 40 6.89 -6.80 7.99
CA ILE A 40 8.04 -6.75 7.07
C ILE A 40 8.17 -5.37 6.43
N ARG A 41 7.06 -4.80 5.96
CA ARG A 41 7.06 -3.42 5.46
C ARG A 41 7.53 -2.43 6.52
N GLN A 42 7.10 -2.58 7.77
CA GLN A 42 7.53 -1.72 8.88
C GLN A 42 9.01 -1.85 9.20
N VAL A 43 9.60 -3.05 9.07
CA VAL A 43 11.07 -3.24 9.10
C VAL A 43 11.72 -2.40 8.01
N GLY A 44 11.26 -2.51 6.76
CA GLY A 44 11.79 -1.71 5.66
C GLY A 44 11.67 -0.20 5.90
N CYS A 45 10.50 0.27 6.36
CA CYS A 45 10.27 1.67 6.70
C CYS A 45 11.24 2.14 7.81
N SER A 46 11.49 1.30 8.82
CA SER A 46 12.42 1.64 9.89
C SER A 46 13.86 1.78 9.40
N GLU A 47 14.29 0.93 8.46
CA GLU A 47 15.61 0.97 7.85
C GLU A 47 15.81 2.25 7.02
N LEU A 48 14.80 2.60 6.22
CA LEU A 48 14.82 3.86 5.48
C LEU A 48 14.89 5.07 6.42
N LEU A 49 14.12 5.08 7.51
CA LEU A 49 14.08 6.21 8.45
C LEU A 49 15.37 6.36 9.26
N ALA A 50 16.02 5.26 9.61
CA ALA A 50 17.19 5.28 10.47
C ALA A 50 18.51 5.39 9.69
N ASN A 51 18.60 4.70 8.55
CA ASN A 51 19.82 4.52 7.80
C ASN A 51 19.76 5.11 6.38
N MET A 52 18.59 5.60 5.94
CA MET A 52 18.35 6.05 4.55
C MET A 52 18.63 4.94 3.51
N ASP A 53 18.59 3.67 3.93
CA ASP A 53 18.84 2.51 3.06
C ASP A 53 17.57 2.18 2.27
N SER A 54 17.48 2.73 1.05
CA SER A 54 16.37 2.48 0.12
C SER A 54 16.36 1.04 -0.40
N ARG A 55 17.51 0.37 -0.48
CA ARG A 55 17.61 -1.01 -0.96
C ARG A 55 16.92 -1.97 0.00
N VAL A 56 17.23 -1.90 1.30
CA VAL A 56 16.57 -2.75 2.31
C VAL A 56 15.07 -2.44 2.40
N PHE A 57 14.70 -1.16 2.27
CA PHE A 57 13.30 -0.76 2.18
C PHE A 57 12.56 -1.42 1.01
N PHE A 58 13.08 -1.35 -0.22
CA PHE A 58 12.42 -1.96 -1.37
C PHE A 58 12.44 -3.49 -1.34
N GLN A 59 13.48 -4.12 -0.78
CA GLN A 59 13.50 -5.56 -0.53
C GLN A 59 12.38 -5.99 0.42
N ALA A 60 12.15 -5.23 1.49
CA ALA A 60 11.05 -5.48 2.41
C ALA A 60 9.68 -5.30 1.74
N LEU A 61 9.50 -4.27 0.90
CA LEU A 61 8.26 -4.09 0.13
C LEU A 61 8.02 -5.27 -0.83
N HIS A 62 9.06 -5.73 -1.53
CA HIS A 62 8.98 -6.90 -2.39
C HIS A 62 8.59 -8.16 -1.59
N GLN A 63 9.19 -8.39 -0.43
CA GLN A 63 8.86 -9.53 0.42
C GLN A 63 7.44 -9.46 0.98
N SER A 64 6.99 -8.27 1.41
CA SER A 64 5.61 -8.02 1.84
C SER A 64 4.62 -8.37 0.72
N ALA A 65 4.89 -7.93 -0.52
CA ALA A 65 4.11 -8.30 -1.69
C ALA A 65 4.14 -9.82 -1.94
N ALA A 66 5.30 -10.47 -1.89
CA ALA A 66 5.40 -11.91 -2.11
C ALA A 66 4.56 -12.74 -1.13
N ILE A 67 4.48 -12.33 0.14
CA ILE A 67 3.61 -12.96 1.15
C ILE A 67 2.14 -12.85 0.77
N TYR A 68 1.73 -11.67 0.30
CA TYR A 68 0.36 -11.47 -0.13
C TYR A 68 0.01 -12.25 -1.40
N LEU A 69 0.98 -12.43 -2.31
CA LEU A 69 0.80 -13.30 -3.46
C LEU A 69 0.59 -14.76 -3.05
N ASP A 70 1.39 -15.29 -2.11
CA ASP A 70 1.18 -16.65 -1.55
C ASP A 70 -0.22 -16.79 -0.95
N LEU A 71 -0.69 -15.78 -0.20
CA LEU A 71 -2.06 -15.75 0.31
C LEU A 71 -3.09 -15.83 -0.82
N LEU A 72 -2.95 -15.00 -1.85
CA LEU A 72 -3.88 -14.96 -2.97
C LEU A 72 -3.93 -16.29 -3.74
N GLU A 73 -2.78 -16.94 -3.93
CA GLU A 73 -2.65 -18.25 -4.59
C GLU A 73 -3.30 -19.37 -3.76
N ARG A 74 -3.29 -19.26 -2.43
CA ARG A 74 -3.83 -20.27 -1.50
C ARG A 74 -5.18 -19.88 -0.88
N ARG A 75 -5.83 -18.83 -1.37
CA ARG A 75 -7.04 -18.25 -0.75
C ARG A 75 -8.22 -19.22 -0.62
N SER A 76 -8.30 -20.23 -1.50
CA SER A 76 -9.34 -21.26 -1.45
C SER A 76 -9.29 -22.10 -0.18
N ASP A 77 -8.12 -22.14 0.47
CA ASP A 77 -7.85 -22.97 1.64
C ASP A 77 -7.98 -22.16 2.95
N CYS A 78 -8.22 -20.84 2.83
CA CYS A 78 -8.51 -19.97 3.95
C CYS A 78 -9.87 -20.29 4.58
N SER A 79 -10.05 -19.90 5.84
CA SER A 79 -11.33 -20.03 6.53
C SER A 79 -12.36 -19.06 5.95
N GLU A 80 -13.65 -19.40 5.96
CA GLU A 80 -14.71 -18.44 5.61
C GLU A 80 -14.67 -17.18 6.50
N ARG A 81 -14.17 -17.31 7.73
CA ARG A 81 -13.97 -16.19 8.67
C ARG A 81 -12.95 -15.16 8.15
N ASP A 82 -12.12 -15.55 7.18
CA ASP A 82 -11.06 -14.71 6.63
C ASP A 82 -11.55 -13.85 5.47
N THR A 83 -12.79 -14.03 5.00
CA THR A 83 -13.36 -13.32 3.84
C THR A 83 -13.19 -11.80 3.93
N TYR A 84 -13.32 -11.23 5.13
CA TYR A 84 -13.09 -9.80 5.37
C TYR A 84 -11.67 -9.34 4.97
N TYR A 85 -10.66 -10.13 5.29
CA TYR A 85 -9.25 -9.84 5.01
C TYR A 85 -8.88 -10.08 3.55
N LEU A 86 -9.74 -10.77 2.80
CA LEU A 86 -9.58 -11.00 1.37
C LEU A 86 -10.22 -9.91 0.50
N ALA A 87 -10.92 -8.94 1.08
CA ALA A 87 -11.49 -7.81 0.35
C ALA A 87 -10.40 -6.99 -0.37
N ARG A 88 -10.71 -6.41 -1.53
CA ARG A 88 -9.71 -5.77 -2.39
C ARG A 88 -9.04 -4.57 -1.72
N SER A 89 -9.77 -3.79 -0.94
CA SER A 89 -9.24 -2.68 -0.13
C SER A 89 -8.25 -3.10 0.95
N LYS A 90 -8.16 -4.39 1.27
CA LYS A 90 -7.15 -4.95 2.19
C LYS A 90 -5.83 -5.29 1.49
N ALA A 91 -5.77 -5.18 0.16
CA ALA A 91 -4.59 -5.42 -0.65
C ALA A 91 -3.52 -4.33 -0.51
N ALA A 92 -3.24 -3.83 0.70
CA ALA A 92 -2.13 -2.91 0.92
C ALA A 92 -0.78 -3.44 0.38
N PRO A 93 -0.48 -4.76 0.42
CA PRO A 93 0.74 -5.30 -0.19
C PRO A 93 0.80 -5.22 -1.72
N PHE A 94 -0.32 -5.02 -2.41
CA PHE A 94 -0.29 -4.69 -3.84
C PHE A 94 0.42 -3.36 -4.08
N PHE A 95 0.21 -2.36 -3.22
CA PHE A 95 0.95 -1.09 -3.30
C PHE A 95 2.43 -1.27 -3.01
N ASP A 96 2.81 -2.24 -2.18
CA ASP A 96 4.22 -2.55 -1.94
C ASP A 96 4.88 -3.06 -3.22
N ALA A 97 4.21 -3.94 -3.97
CA ALA A 97 4.69 -4.43 -5.26
C ALA A 97 4.86 -3.29 -6.27
N VAL A 98 3.87 -2.39 -6.37
CA VAL A 98 3.93 -1.23 -7.27
C VAL A 98 5.03 -0.24 -6.86
N ALA A 99 5.15 0.06 -5.56
CA ALA A 99 6.16 0.97 -5.03
C ALA A 99 7.59 0.43 -5.23
N ALA A 100 7.78 -0.88 -5.02
CA ALA A 100 9.03 -1.60 -5.27
C ALA A 100 9.31 -1.87 -6.76
N GLN A 101 8.37 -1.52 -7.65
CA GLN A 101 8.43 -1.83 -9.08
C GLN A 101 8.61 -3.32 -9.39
N ALA A 102 8.10 -4.20 -8.52
CA ALA A 102 8.11 -5.66 -8.69
C ALA A 102 7.04 -6.09 -9.71
N ASN A 103 7.31 -5.83 -10.99
CA ASN A 103 6.32 -6.02 -12.07
C ASN A 103 5.85 -7.47 -12.19
N ASP A 104 6.74 -8.44 -11.96
CA ASP A 104 6.42 -9.86 -11.95
C ASP A 104 5.38 -10.22 -10.86
N LEU A 105 5.51 -9.63 -9.67
CA LEU A 105 4.53 -9.81 -8.60
C LEU A 105 3.20 -9.12 -8.94
N VAL A 106 3.25 -7.91 -9.48
CA VAL A 106 2.04 -7.17 -9.91
C VAL A 106 1.26 -7.99 -10.95
N GLU A 107 1.92 -8.48 -11.99
CA GLU A 107 1.31 -9.28 -13.05
C GLU A 107 0.64 -10.56 -12.51
N ARG A 108 1.28 -11.24 -11.56
CA ARG A 108 0.73 -12.45 -10.93
C ARG A 108 -0.44 -12.17 -9.98
N MET A 109 -0.41 -11.04 -9.25
CA MET A 109 -1.46 -10.68 -8.30
C MET A 109 -2.77 -10.27 -9.01
N LEU A 110 -2.68 -9.50 -10.09
CA LEU A 110 -3.83 -8.89 -10.75
C LEU A 110 -5.00 -9.86 -11.05
N PRO A 111 -4.81 -11.03 -11.68
CA PRO A 111 -5.90 -11.97 -11.93
C PRO A 111 -6.44 -12.64 -10.66
N LEU A 112 -5.71 -12.59 -9.55
CA LEU A 112 -6.09 -13.18 -8.27
C LEU A 112 -6.82 -12.20 -7.36
N LEU A 113 -6.71 -10.88 -7.58
CA LEU A 113 -7.42 -9.90 -6.75
C LEU A 113 -8.95 -10.00 -6.93
N PRO A 114 -9.78 -9.78 -5.88
CA PRO A 114 -11.23 -9.89 -5.98
C PRO A 114 -11.83 -8.97 -7.04
N GLY A 115 -12.62 -9.50 -7.97
CA GLY A 115 -13.23 -8.72 -9.05
C GLY A 115 -14.53 -7.99 -8.68
N GLU A 116 -15.09 -8.29 -7.51
CA GLU A 116 -16.40 -7.80 -7.08
C GLU A 116 -16.31 -7.07 -5.74
N TRP A 117 -17.14 -6.04 -5.57
CA TRP A 117 -17.23 -5.28 -4.32
C TRP A 117 -17.90 -6.09 -3.21
N MET A 118 -17.21 -6.24 -2.08
CA MET A 118 -17.75 -6.92 -0.90
C MET A 118 -18.54 -5.96 0.00
N ARG A 119 -19.83 -5.75 -0.31
CA ARG A 119 -20.80 -4.76 0.27
C ARG A 119 -20.89 -4.61 1.80
N ARG A 120 -20.24 -5.46 2.59
CA ARG A 120 -20.18 -5.38 4.07
C ARG A 120 -18.77 -5.46 4.65
N MET A 121 -17.78 -5.69 3.81
CA MET A 121 -16.39 -5.90 4.22
C MET A 121 -15.51 -4.70 3.87
N GLU A 122 -15.91 -3.91 2.87
CA GLU A 122 -15.18 -2.73 2.45
C GLU A 122 -16.10 -1.60 1.95
N PRO A 123 -15.68 -0.35 2.10
CA PRO A 123 -16.32 0.78 1.42
C PRO A 123 -16.21 0.64 -0.11
N GLU A 124 -17.27 1.01 -0.83
CA GLU A 124 -17.36 0.89 -2.30
C GLU A 124 -16.31 1.76 -2.99
N GLU A 125 -16.09 2.96 -2.47
CA GLU A 125 -15.10 3.92 -2.97
C GLU A 125 -13.67 3.39 -2.83
N HIS A 126 -13.38 2.61 -1.78
CA HIS A 126 -12.07 1.97 -1.62
C HIS A 126 -11.89 0.80 -2.60
N PHE A 127 -12.94 0.01 -2.84
CA PHE A 127 -12.91 -1.04 -3.85
C PHE A 127 -12.58 -0.45 -5.24
N HIS A 128 -13.30 0.60 -5.64
CA HIS A 128 -13.10 1.23 -6.95
C HIS A 128 -11.74 1.94 -7.06
N TYR A 129 -11.24 2.54 -5.98
CA TYR A 129 -9.89 3.09 -5.97
C TYR A 129 -8.83 2.01 -6.29
N HIS A 130 -8.91 0.87 -5.62
CA HIS A 130 -7.97 -0.23 -5.86
C HIS A 130 -8.13 -0.83 -7.27
N MET A 131 -9.35 -0.89 -7.80
CA MET A 131 -9.59 -1.30 -9.20
C MET A 131 -8.93 -0.33 -10.18
N ALA A 132 -9.11 0.99 -9.99
CA ALA A 132 -8.50 2.00 -10.86
C ALA A 132 -6.98 1.89 -10.87
N LEU A 133 -6.36 1.74 -9.70
CA LEU A 133 -4.92 1.56 -9.60
C LEU A 133 -4.42 0.23 -10.18
N SER A 134 -5.24 -0.83 -10.11
CA SER A 134 -4.92 -2.11 -10.77
C SER A 134 -4.87 -1.95 -12.29
N CYS A 135 -5.87 -1.28 -12.89
CA CYS A 135 -5.88 -0.97 -14.33
C CYS A 135 -4.73 -0.05 -14.75
N LEU A 136 -4.42 0.96 -13.93
CA LEU A 136 -3.29 1.86 -14.18
C LEU A 136 -1.93 1.13 -14.09
N ALA A 137 -1.78 0.18 -13.17
CA ALA A 137 -0.57 -0.61 -13.01
C ALA A 137 -0.37 -1.63 -14.13
N SER A 138 -1.45 -2.28 -14.59
CA SER A 138 -1.40 -3.27 -15.66
C SER A 138 -1.35 -2.66 -17.06
N GLY A 139 -1.84 -1.42 -17.21
CA GLY A 139 -2.10 -0.82 -18.52
C GLY A 139 -3.25 -1.47 -19.28
N THR A 140 -4.07 -2.29 -18.61
CA THR A 140 -5.15 -3.09 -19.21
C THR A 140 -6.46 -2.96 -18.40
N GLY A 141 -7.57 -3.36 -19.02
CA GLY A 141 -8.90 -3.33 -18.41
C GLY A 141 -9.72 -2.09 -18.77
N ASP A 142 -10.97 -2.08 -18.32
CA ASP A 142 -11.92 -0.98 -18.57
C ASP A 142 -11.71 0.17 -17.57
N LEU A 143 -10.62 0.92 -17.75
CA LEU A 143 -10.28 2.03 -16.87
C LEU A 143 -11.36 3.12 -16.87
N GLU A 144 -12.00 3.37 -18.01
CA GLU A 144 -13.08 4.37 -18.10
C GLU A 144 -14.30 3.93 -17.28
N GLY A 145 -14.78 2.71 -17.47
CA GLY A 145 -15.90 2.17 -16.70
C GLY A 145 -15.62 2.11 -15.20
N VAL A 146 -14.38 1.75 -14.82
CA VAL A 146 -13.95 1.77 -13.42
C VAL A 146 -13.95 3.18 -12.84
N MET A 147 -13.46 4.19 -13.57
CA MET A 147 -13.47 5.58 -13.11
C MET A 147 -14.90 6.13 -12.97
N GLN A 148 -15.80 5.81 -13.91
CA GLN A 148 -17.21 6.18 -13.80
C GLN A 148 -17.88 5.52 -12.60
N ALA A 149 -17.57 4.25 -12.32
CA ALA A 149 -18.08 3.55 -11.14
C ALA A 149 -17.53 4.15 -9.83
N PHE A 150 -16.24 4.51 -9.82
CA PHE A 150 -15.62 5.19 -8.70
C PHE A 150 -16.33 6.53 -8.41
N GLU A 151 -16.54 7.36 -9.43
CA GLU A 151 -17.24 8.63 -9.27
C GLU A 151 -18.66 8.45 -8.72
N ARG A 152 -19.43 7.49 -9.25
CA ARG A 152 -20.78 7.18 -8.75
C ARG A 152 -20.78 6.75 -7.29
N SER A 153 -19.80 5.97 -6.85
CA SER A 153 -19.70 5.49 -5.46
C SER A 153 -19.48 6.62 -4.44
N LEU A 154 -19.08 7.81 -4.89
CA LEU A 154 -18.90 8.97 -4.02
C LEU A 154 -20.22 9.66 -3.68
N ASP A 155 -21.30 9.42 -4.44
CA ASP A 155 -22.62 10.04 -4.24
C ASP A 155 -22.56 11.58 -4.07
N GLY A 156 -21.74 12.23 -4.90
CA GLY A 156 -21.52 13.69 -4.83
C GLY A 156 -20.51 14.15 -3.77
N GLY A 157 -19.91 13.23 -3.02
CA GLY A 157 -18.82 13.50 -2.08
C GLY A 157 -17.47 13.77 -2.76
N GLU A 158 -16.52 14.28 -1.98
CA GLU A 158 -15.14 14.55 -2.43
C GLU A 158 -14.20 13.40 -2.05
N SER A 159 -13.28 13.05 -2.96
CA SER A 159 -12.24 12.06 -2.69
C SER A 159 -10.93 12.46 -3.36
N GLU A 160 -9.90 12.70 -2.55
CA GLU A 160 -8.57 13.03 -3.09
C GLU A 160 -7.91 11.87 -3.81
N ARG A 161 -8.27 10.64 -3.41
CA ARG A 161 -7.89 9.41 -4.13
C ARG A 161 -8.52 9.33 -5.51
N PHE A 162 -9.79 9.74 -5.64
CA PHE A 162 -10.43 9.88 -6.95
C PHE A 162 -9.77 10.98 -7.79
N ASN A 163 -9.50 12.14 -7.20
CA ASN A 163 -8.80 13.24 -7.87
C ASN A 163 -7.42 12.81 -8.40
N ALA A 164 -6.65 12.08 -7.59
CA ALA A 164 -5.35 11.54 -7.99
C ALA A 164 -5.47 10.52 -9.13
N ALA A 165 -6.40 9.56 -9.03
CA ALA A 165 -6.66 8.58 -10.08
C ALA A 165 -7.09 9.25 -11.39
N ARG A 166 -8.01 10.23 -11.33
CA ARG A 166 -8.45 11.00 -12.49
C ARG A 166 -7.29 11.75 -13.14
N ALA A 167 -6.45 12.43 -12.37
CA ALA A 167 -5.29 13.13 -12.91
C ALA A 167 -4.27 12.18 -13.57
N LEU A 168 -4.09 10.97 -13.04
CA LEU A 168 -3.29 9.93 -13.70
C LEU A 168 -3.90 9.54 -15.05
N VAL A 169 -5.22 9.36 -15.12
CA VAL A 169 -5.93 9.01 -16.36
C VAL A 169 -5.80 10.13 -17.40
N THR A 170 -6.05 11.38 -17.03
CA THR A 170 -6.06 12.53 -17.94
C THR A 170 -4.67 13.10 -18.27
N GLY A 171 -3.63 12.66 -17.56
CA GLY A 171 -2.26 13.13 -17.80
C GLY A 171 -1.95 14.49 -17.18
N GLU A 172 -2.73 14.92 -16.19
CA GLU A 172 -2.61 16.25 -15.58
C GLU A 172 -1.64 16.25 -14.39
N ALA A 173 -0.36 16.54 -14.66
CA ALA A 173 0.70 16.52 -13.65
C ALA A 173 0.42 17.45 -12.45
N GLU A 174 -0.02 18.69 -12.68
CA GLU A 174 -0.32 19.64 -11.60
C GLU A 174 -1.50 19.17 -10.73
N ALA A 175 -2.56 18.65 -11.34
CA ALA A 175 -3.71 18.11 -10.64
C ALA A 175 -3.31 16.88 -9.79
N PHE A 176 -2.47 16.00 -10.33
CA PHE A 176 -1.93 14.85 -9.60
C PHE A 176 -1.12 15.29 -8.37
N ASN A 177 -0.21 16.25 -8.55
CA ASN A 177 0.62 16.77 -7.47
C ASN A 177 -0.21 17.43 -6.36
N ALA A 178 -1.27 18.17 -6.72
CA ALA A 178 -2.20 18.76 -5.78
C ALA A 178 -2.98 17.68 -5.00
N ALA A 179 -3.56 16.71 -5.70
CA ALA A 179 -4.31 15.62 -5.08
C ALA A 179 -3.44 14.77 -4.14
N LEU A 180 -2.22 14.41 -4.55
CA LEU A 180 -1.29 13.65 -3.70
C LEU A 180 -0.93 14.41 -2.42
N LYS A 181 -0.70 15.73 -2.50
CA LYS A 181 -0.48 16.58 -1.30
C LYS A 181 -1.71 16.55 -0.38
N ALA A 182 -2.91 16.61 -0.93
CA ALA A 182 -4.15 16.56 -0.14
C ALA A 182 -4.34 15.20 0.55
N ILE A 183 -4.08 14.08 -0.14
CA ILE A 183 -4.07 12.73 0.46
C ILE A 183 -3.09 12.66 1.63
N ILE A 184 -1.85 13.14 1.43
CA ILE A 184 -0.81 13.13 2.47
C ILE A 184 -1.26 13.97 3.68
N GLU A 185 -1.86 15.14 3.45
CA GLU A 185 -2.34 16.00 4.52
C GLU A 185 -3.49 15.36 5.31
N GLN A 186 -4.47 14.76 4.61
CA GLN A 186 -5.56 14.00 5.24
C GLN A 186 -5.01 12.85 6.09
N ARG A 187 -4.05 12.10 5.56
CA ARG A 187 -3.38 11.01 6.27
C ARG A 187 -2.65 11.51 7.52
N CYS A 188 -1.89 12.60 7.42
CA CYS A 188 -1.19 13.17 8.57
C CYS A 188 -2.17 13.63 9.67
N LYS A 189 -3.30 14.23 9.29
CA LYS A 189 -4.35 14.62 10.24
C LYS A 189 -4.96 13.40 10.94
N ALA A 190 -5.27 12.33 10.20
CA ALA A 190 -5.82 11.10 10.76
C ALA A 190 -4.87 10.46 11.78
N ILE A 191 -3.57 10.35 11.45
CA ILE A 191 -2.55 9.80 12.35
C ILE A 191 -2.38 10.65 13.61
N GLU A 192 -2.41 11.97 13.48
CA GLU A 192 -2.32 12.84 14.65
C GLU A 192 -3.56 12.75 15.54
N ALA A 193 -4.75 12.58 14.96
CA ALA A 193 -5.97 12.33 15.72
C ALA A 193 -5.91 10.98 16.46
N GLU A 194 -5.44 9.91 15.80
CA GLU A 194 -5.25 8.59 16.41
C GLU A 194 -4.27 8.67 17.59
N ARG A 195 -3.13 9.34 17.41
CA ARG A 195 -2.13 9.59 18.47
C ARG A 195 -2.76 10.29 19.68
N LYS A 196 -3.59 11.31 19.45
CA LYS A 196 -4.28 12.04 20.52
C LYS A 196 -5.34 11.19 21.24
N SER A 197 -5.90 10.19 20.59
CA SER A 197 -6.87 9.28 21.21
C SER A 197 -6.24 8.33 22.22
N GLY A 198 -4.92 8.10 22.15
CA GLY A 198 -4.19 7.15 23.00
C GLY A 198 -4.35 5.68 22.60
N LEU A 199 -5.21 5.37 21.61
CA LEU A 199 -5.39 4.04 21.04
C LEU A 199 -4.72 4.01 19.66
N PHE A 200 -3.50 3.51 19.59
CA PHE A 200 -2.75 3.42 18.34
C PHE A 200 -1.77 2.25 18.32
N ASP A 201 -1.41 1.78 17.12
CA ASP A 201 -0.34 0.81 16.95
C ASP A 201 1.04 1.48 17.11
N PRO A 202 1.81 1.15 18.18
CA PRO A 202 3.12 1.76 18.41
C PRO A 202 4.14 1.45 17.31
N TYR A 203 3.99 0.33 16.60
CA TYR A 203 4.89 -0.05 15.51
C TYR A 203 4.66 0.84 14.29
N PHE A 204 3.42 0.95 13.84
CA PHE A 204 3.01 1.85 12.76
C PHE A 204 3.44 3.30 13.03
N HIS A 205 3.18 3.83 14.23
CA HIS A 205 3.49 5.22 14.57
C HIS A 205 4.98 5.55 14.61
N ARG A 206 5.85 4.55 14.74
CA ARG A 206 7.31 4.69 14.70
C ARG A 206 7.90 4.48 13.31
N THR A 207 7.10 4.01 12.35
CA THR A 207 7.56 3.56 11.03
C THR A 207 6.70 4.16 9.91
N GLU A 208 5.72 3.42 9.40
CA GLU A 208 4.85 3.77 8.28
C GLU A 208 4.12 5.10 8.48
N ALA A 209 3.87 5.56 9.71
CA ALA A 209 3.31 6.89 9.95
C ALA A 209 4.13 8.01 9.26
N HIS A 210 5.43 7.80 9.08
CA HIS A 210 6.38 8.71 8.45
C HIS A 210 6.71 8.38 6.99
N ILE A 211 6.35 7.19 6.49
CA ILE A 211 6.61 6.72 5.13
C ILE A 211 5.31 6.25 4.49
N PHE A 212 4.79 7.01 3.52
CA PHE A 212 3.52 6.70 2.87
C PHE A 212 3.71 5.86 1.59
N VAL A 213 3.72 4.53 1.74
CA VAL A 213 4.01 3.58 0.65
C VAL A 213 3.01 3.65 -0.51
N GLU A 214 1.71 3.80 -0.21
CA GLU A 214 0.69 4.05 -1.25
C GLU A 214 1.00 5.31 -2.07
N GLY A 215 1.49 6.37 -1.42
CA GLY A 215 1.95 7.57 -2.12
C GLY A 215 3.14 7.31 -3.04
N ILE A 216 4.09 6.47 -2.62
CA ILE A 216 5.22 6.06 -3.48
C ILE A 216 4.70 5.30 -4.70
N ALA A 217 3.77 4.36 -4.52
CA ALA A 217 3.14 3.64 -5.61
C ALA A 217 2.43 4.59 -6.61
N LEU A 218 1.69 5.59 -6.11
CA LEU A 218 1.08 6.62 -6.95
C LEU A 218 2.12 7.41 -7.78
N VAL A 219 3.24 7.79 -7.17
CA VAL A 219 4.34 8.46 -7.87
C VAL A 219 4.95 7.55 -8.95
N ARG A 220 5.11 6.24 -8.69
CA ARG A 220 5.57 5.29 -9.70
C ARG A 220 4.62 5.22 -10.88
N LEU A 221 3.32 5.14 -10.64
CA LEU A 221 2.31 5.13 -11.69
C LEU A 221 2.30 6.44 -12.51
N ALA A 222 2.42 7.59 -11.85
CA ALA A 222 2.52 8.89 -12.51
C ALA A 222 3.73 8.96 -13.46
N ARG A 223 4.91 8.56 -12.97
CA ARG A 223 6.15 8.58 -13.77
C ARG A 223 6.11 7.61 -14.94
N ARG A 224 5.55 6.40 -14.75
CA ARG A 224 5.33 5.43 -15.84
C ARG A 224 4.45 6.01 -16.96
N ARG A 225 3.55 6.93 -16.62
CA ARG A 225 2.68 7.64 -17.57
C ARG A 225 3.27 8.96 -18.10
N GLY A 226 4.51 9.27 -17.75
CA GLY A 226 5.21 10.47 -18.22
C GLY A 226 4.82 11.76 -17.48
N LEU A 227 4.11 11.68 -16.36
CA LEU A 227 3.77 12.88 -15.57
C LEU A 227 4.99 13.35 -14.78
N GLN A 228 5.16 14.67 -14.71
CA GLN A 228 6.16 15.28 -13.84
C GLN A 228 5.70 15.24 -12.38
N THR A 229 6.53 14.66 -11.52
CA THR A 229 6.31 14.56 -10.07
C THR A 229 7.36 15.38 -9.32
N LEU A 230 7.05 15.79 -8.09
CA LEU A 230 8.03 16.44 -7.24
C LEU A 230 9.18 15.48 -6.88
N ARG A 231 10.35 16.06 -6.55
CA ARG A 231 11.51 15.29 -6.06
C ARG A 231 11.27 14.68 -4.68
N ALA A 232 10.44 15.32 -3.87
CA ALA A 232 10.04 14.85 -2.56
C ALA A 232 8.63 15.37 -2.22
N TYR A 233 7.90 14.59 -1.43
CA TYR A 233 6.66 15.02 -0.79
C TYR A 233 6.80 14.82 0.72
N ARG A 234 5.91 15.43 1.50
CA ARG A 234 5.80 15.11 2.94
C ARG A 234 5.56 13.60 3.07
N THR A 235 6.30 12.93 3.96
CA THR A 235 6.28 11.46 4.17
C THR A 235 6.68 10.57 2.98
N LEU A 236 7.20 11.14 1.88
CA LEU A 236 7.79 10.39 0.77
C LEU A 236 9.22 10.92 0.58
N PRO A 237 10.18 10.43 1.38
CA PRO A 237 11.55 10.94 1.33
C PRO A 237 12.20 10.61 -0.01
N GLU A 238 13.13 11.45 -0.46
CA GLU A 238 13.77 11.35 -1.78
C GLU A 238 14.34 9.95 -2.09
N PRO A 239 15.04 9.24 -1.18
CA PRO A 239 15.56 7.89 -1.48
C PRO A 239 14.47 6.85 -1.75
N ALA A 240 13.24 7.09 -1.28
CA ALA A 240 12.09 6.23 -1.56
C ALA A 240 11.43 6.53 -2.91
N LEU A 241 11.81 7.65 -3.55
CA LEU A 241 11.36 8.07 -4.87
C LEU A 241 12.44 7.91 -5.93
N GLU A 242 13.70 7.68 -5.58
CA GLU A 242 14.73 7.24 -6.52
C GLU A 242 14.39 5.84 -7.07
N ASP A 243 14.86 5.52 -8.27
CA ASP A 243 14.64 4.18 -8.81
C ASP A 243 15.39 3.15 -7.93
N PRO A 244 14.79 1.98 -7.64
CA PRO A 244 15.45 0.93 -6.87
C PRO A 244 16.78 0.59 -7.54
N VAL A 245 17.88 0.72 -6.80
CA VAL A 245 19.21 0.34 -7.30
C VAL A 245 19.19 -1.17 -7.56
N ALA A 246 19.44 -1.56 -8.81
CA ALA A 246 19.49 -2.95 -9.26
C ALA A 246 20.61 -3.75 -8.57
#